data_AF-A0A2V6SK51-F1
#
_entry.id   AF-A0A2V6SK51-F1
#
_cell.length_a   1.000
_cell.length_b   1.000
_cell.length_c   1.000
_cell.angle_alpha   90.00
_cell.angle_beta   90.00
_cell.angle_gamma   90.00
#
_symmetry.space_group_name_H-M   'P 1'
#
loop_
_entity.id
_entity.type
_entity.pdbx_description
1 polymer ?
#
loop_
_entity_poly.entity_id
_entity_poly.type
_entity_poly.pdbx_seq_one_letter_code
_entity_poly.pdbx_strand_id
1 'polypeptide(L)'
;MKRTLCPVGSLLLAIAPMIAQAADVPVSYLVNLIALRASAPAGTPLTFALYIDNACTTEVARQVVNVENVNVIESLKQVAPRGATPVPPPARLTATLNGVTAGGNLYLTVTGPGIKPVGGACQVQPAQAAGHLPITRATVSVSGGGLTVHDTTGPFARYFIGYPLTTCLKPVDRQAVSVLVSLDPNVLHTCDFETPLSNDSAFYSLEGCILIFDIANCTALPQTCTDGLQNQDETYVDCGGTTCPPCDDLRSCNVNSDCRSGHCAMDTSACGSGNMANICIPAHCYDGVRNSKESDVDCGGDCPLGCGTGQRCYGQEYCDCARGHRCVCAPGEVSCYKGSVCN
;
A
#
# COMPACT_ATOMS: atom_id res chain seq x y z
N MET A 1 -38.97 -13.19 63.62
CA MET A 1 -38.81 -12.24 62.50
C MET A 1 -38.63 -13.04 61.22
N LYS A 2 -39.62 -12.98 60.31
CA LYS A 2 -39.61 -13.64 59.01
C LYS A 2 -38.51 -13.03 58.13
N ARG A 3 -37.63 -13.85 57.55
CA ARG A 3 -36.80 -13.45 56.41
C ARG A 3 -37.07 -14.41 55.25
N THR A 4 -37.72 -13.86 54.25
CA THR A 4 -38.14 -14.47 52.99
C THR A 4 -36.90 -14.73 52.12
N LEU A 5 -36.68 -15.98 51.71
CA LEU A 5 -35.72 -16.31 50.63
C LEU A 5 -36.36 -15.97 49.28
N CYS A 6 -35.64 -15.23 48.44
CA CYS A 6 -36.00 -14.96 47.06
C CYS A 6 -35.50 -16.13 46.16
N PRO A 7 -36.27 -16.66 45.20
CA PRO A 7 -35.82 -17.74 44.35
C PRO A 7 -34.91 -17.18 43.24
N VAL A 8 -33.77 -17.83 43.02
CA VAL A 8 -32.88 -17.58 41.89
C VAL A 8 -33.56 -18.15 40.64
N GLY A 9 -34.01 -17.29 39.73
CA GLY A 9 -34.54 -17.70 38.45
C GLY A 9 -33.42 -18.26 37.56
N SER A 10 -33.53 -19.55 37.21
CA SER A 10 -32.72 -20.18 36.17
C SER A 10 -32.98 -19.50 34.82
N LEU A 11 -32.02 -18.69 34.37
CA LEU A 11 -31.99 -18.17 33.01
C LEU A 11 -31.44 -19.25 32.08
N LEU A 12 -32.34 -20.04 31.48
CA LEU A 12 -31.98 -20.91 30.35
C LEU A 12 -31.61 -20.03 29.14
N LEU A 13 -30.30 -19.92 28.87
CA LEU A 13 -29.80 -19.39 27.61
C LEU A 13 -30.09 -20.42 26.51
N ALA A 14 -31.10 -20.15 25.67
CA ALA A 14 -31.30 -20.89 24.44
C ALA A 14 -30.17 -20.55 23.46
N ILE A 15 -29.23 -21.48 23.26
CA ILE A 15 -28.23 -21.40 22.19
C ILE A 15 -28.98 -21.73 20.90
N ALA A 16 -29.39 -20.68 20.16
CA ALA A 16 -29.86 -20.86 18.79
C ALA A 16 -28.66 -21.28 17.92
N PRO A 17 -28.72 -22.40 17.18
CA PRO A 17 -27.68 -22.73 16.21
C PRO A 17 -27.63 -21.62 15.15
N MET A 18 -26.44 -21.06 14.90
CA MET A 18 -26.23 -20.16 13.77
C MET A 18 -26.49 -20.95 12.49
N ILE A 19 -27.63 -20.71 11.87
CA ILE A 19 -27.93 -21.22 10.53
C ILE A 19 -27.01 -20.43 9.58
N ALA A 20 -26.03 -21.11 8.98
CA ALA A 20 -25.25 -20.54 7.88
C ALA A 20 -26.25 -20.12 6.78
N GLN A 21 -26.32 -18.82 6.52
CA GLN A 21 -27.33 -18.27 5.62
C GLN A 21 -26.89 -18.57 4.18
N ALA A 22 -27.69 -19.35 3.47
CA ALA A 22 -27.46 -19.64 2.05
C ALA A 22 -27.55 -18.32 1.26
N ALA A 23 -26.54 -18.05 0.41
CA ALA A 23 -26.44 -16.82 -0.37
C ALA A 23 -26.40 -17.12 -1.87
N ASP A 24 -26.77 -16.13 -2.68
CA ASP A 24 -26.68 -16.22 -4.13
C ASP A 24 -25.26 -15.82 -4.58
N VAL A 25 -24.63 -16.67 -5.40
CA VAL A 25 -23.18 -16.64 -5.71
C VAL A 25 -22.99 -16.38 -7.22
N PRO A 26 -22.64 -15.14 -7.65
CA PRO A 26 -22.36 -14.80 -9.06
C PRO A 26 -21.05 -15.38 -9.62
N VAL A 27 -21.12 -16.45 -10.39
CA VAL A 27 -19.97 -17.18 -10.94
C VAL A 27 -19.57 -16.74 -12.36
N SER A 28 -18.29 -16.90 -12.71
CA SER A 28 -17.71 -16.60 -14.03
C SER A 28 -16.80 -17.74 -14.53
N TYR A 29 -16.96 -18.16 -15.79
CA TYR A 29 -16.17 -19.23 -16.40
C TYR A 29 -15.74 -18.91 -17.84
N LEU A 30 -14.46 -19.16 -18.17
CA LEU A 30 -13.89 -18.93 -19.49
C LEU A 30 -13.93 -20.19 -20.36
N VAL A 31 -14.57 -20.09 -21.52
CA VAL A 31 -14.72 -21.18 -22.49
C VAL A 31 -14.34 -20.75 -23.88
N ASN A 32 -14.09 -21.72 -24.76
CA ASN A 32 -13.84 -21.46 -26.17
C ASN A 32 -15.15 -21.06 -26.87
N LEU A 33 -15.21 -19.83 -27.38
CA LEU A 33 -16.41 -19.27 -28.01
C LEU A 33 -16.89 -20.08 -29.22
N ILE A 34 -15.94 -20.60 -30.02
CA ILE A 34 -16.25 -21.34 -31.25
C ILE A 34 -16.84 -22.70 -30.90
N ALA A 35 -16.25 -23.41 -29.93
CA ALA A 35 -16.76 -24.70 -29.47
C ALA A 35 -18.14 -24.60 -28.81
N LEU A 36 -18.36 -23.53 -28.02
CA LEU A 36 -19.63 -23.25 -27.39
C LEU A 36 -20.73 -23.04 -28.45
N ARG A 37 -20.50 -22.15 -29.43
CA ARG A 37 -21.48 -21.86 -30.48
C ARG A 37 -21.78 -23.05 -31.40
N ALA A 38 -20.80 -23.90 -31.66
CA ALA A 38 -20.96 -25.03 -32.55
C ALA A 38 -21.75 -26.20 -31.94
N SER A 39 -21.81 -26.29 -30.60
CA SER A 39 -22.28 -27.51 -29.93
C SER A 39 -23.20 -27.28 -28.73
N ALA A 40 -23.61 -26.03 -28.46
CA ALA A 40 -24.60 -25.69 -27.44
C ALA A 40 -25.75 -24.84 -28.04
N PRO A 41 -26.74 -25.46 -28.71
CA PRO A 41 -27.96 -24.77 -29.13
C PRO A 41 -28.80 -24.31 -27.93
N ALA A 42 -29.78 -23.42 -28.15
CA ALA A 42 -30.70 -22.97 -27.10
C ALA A 42 -31.40 -24.17 -26.41
N GLY A 43 -31.55 -24.11 -25.09
CA GLY A 43 -32.07 -25.20 -24.26
C GLY A 43 -31.01 -26.22 -23.81
N THR A 44 -29.74 -26.02 -24.14
CA THR A 44 -28.65 -26.90 -23.68
C THR A 44 -28.40 -26.70 -22.18
N PRO A 45 -28.53 -27.75 -21.34
CA PRO A 45 -28.23 -27.65 -19.92
C PRO A 45 -26.72 -27.62 -19.70
N LEU A 46 -26.23 -26.61 -18.98
CA LEU A 46 -24.85 -26.53 -18.51
C LEU A 46 -24.83 -26.77 -17.00
N THR A 47 -23.93 -27.63 -16.55
CA THR A 47 -23.78 -27.94 -15.13
C THR A 47 -22.63 -27.12 -14.56
N PHE A 48 -22.95 -26.24 -13.62
CA PHE A 48 -22.02 -25.44 -12.85
C PHE A 48 -21.79 -26.15 -11.52
N ALA A 49 -20.56 -26.56 -11.24
CA ALA A 49 -20.17 -27.20 -9.98
C ALA A 49 -19.12 -26.34 -9.27
N LEU A 50 -19.40 -25.97 -8.02
CA LEU A 50 -18.53 -25.19 -7.15
C LEU A 50 -17.76 -26.08 -6.19
N TYR A 51 -16.52 -25.72 -5.91
CA TYR A 51 -15.58 -26.44 -5.07
C TYR A 51 -14.84 -25.48 -4.14
N ILE A 52 -14.33 -25.99 -3.02
CA ILE A 52 -13.52 -25.23 -2.05
C ILE A 52 -12.01 -25.49 -2.17
N ASP A 53 -11.60 -26.34 -3.11
CA ASP A 53 -10.21 -26.67 -3.37
C ASP A 53 -9.83 -26.45 -4.83
N ASN A 54 -8.57 -26.07 -5.06
CA ASN A 54 -8.02 -25.77 -6.39
C ASN A 54 -7.86 -27.00 -7.29
N ALA A 55 -8.04 -28.21 -6.75
CA ALA A 55 -8.09 -29.46 -7.50
C ALA A 55 -9.52 -29.83 -7.93
N CYS A 56 -10.53 -29.04 -7.51
CA CYS A 56 -11.95 -29.29 -7.75
C CYS A 56 -12.38 -30.72 -7.32
N THR A 57 -12.02 -31.11 -6.10
CA THR A 57 -12.30 -32.45 -5.54
C THR A 57 -13.42 -32.43 -4.50
N THR A 58 -13.61 -31.32 -3.80
CA THR A 58 -14.57 -31.13 -2.71
C THR A 58 -15.68 -30.18 -3.16
N GLU A 59 -16.75 -30.76 -3.72
CA GLU A 59 -17.91 -30.03 -4.26
C GLU A 59 -18.76 -29.46 -3.12
N VAL A 60 -19.14 -28.18 -3.22
CA VAL A 60 -19.98 -27.47 -2.23
C VAL A 60 -21.34 -27.05 -2.75
N ALA A 61 -21.49 -26.91 -4.07
CA ALA A 61 -22.78 -26.67 -4.70
C ALA A 61 -22.74 -27.10 -6.17
N ARG A 62 -23.90 -27.49 -6.69
CA ARG A 62 -24.07 -27.72 -8.12
C ARG A 62 -25.42 -27.22 -8.59
N GLN A 63 -25.45 -26.65 -9.77
CA GLN A 63 -26.68 -26.21 -10.38
C GLN A 63 -26.62 -26.40 -11.89
N VAL A 64 -27.77 -26.74 -12.47
CA VAL A 64 -27.94 -26.77 -13.91
C VAL A 64 -28.52 -25.42 -14.32
N VAL A 65 -27.80 -24.72 -15.19
CA VAL A 65 -28.23 -23.46 -15.80
C VAL A 65 -28.22 -23.69 -17.30
N ASN A 66 -29.37 -23.51 -17.95
CA ASN A 66 -29.42 -23.62 -19.40
C ASN A 66 -28.65 -22.46 -20.05
N VAL A 67 -28.06 -22.70 -21.22
CA VAL A 67 -27.22 -21.73 -21.93
C VAL A 67 -27.93 -20.39 -22.18
N GLU A 68 -29.25 -20.38 -22.38
CA GLU A 68 -30.06 -19.17 -22.54
C GLU A 68 -30.26 -18.35 -21.25
N ASN A 69 -30.10 -19.00 -20.10
CA ASN A 69 -30.26 -18.38 -18.78
C ASN A 69 -28.91 -17.99 -18.16
N VAL A 70 -27.81 -18.13 -18.91
CA VAL A 70 -26.51 -17.56 -18.53
C VAL A 70 -26.61 -16.04 -18.70
N ASN A 71 -26.59 -15.30 -17.59
CA ASN A 71 -26.81 -13.85 -17.54
C ASN A 71 -26.03 -13.06 -18.59
N VAL A 72 -24.78 -13.44 -18.86
CA VAL A 72 -23.93 -12.79 -19.87
C VAL A 72 -22.99 -13.81 -20.55
N ILE A 73 -22.97 -13.81 -21.89
CA ILE A 73 -21.94 -14.49 -22.71
C ILE A 73 -21.14 -13.40 -23.44
N GLU A 74 -20.01 -12.99 -22.87
CA GLU A 74 -19.16 -11.94 -23.44
C GLU A 74 -18.05 -12.55 -24.31
N SER A 75 -17.92 -12.09 -25.56
CA SER A 75 -16.76 -12.42 -26.39
C SER A 75 -15.58 -11.53 -25.99
N LEU A 76 -14.49 -12.13 -25.51
CA LEU A 76 -13.30 -11.39 -25.12
C LEU A 76 -12.37 -11.23 -26.33
N LYS A 77 -12.01 -9.98 -26.65
CA LYS A 77 -11.03 -9.68 -27.70
C LYS A 77 -9.62 -9.86 -27.15
N GLN A 78 -8.97 -10.96 -27.49
CA GLN A 78 -7.54 -11.17 -27.16
C GLN A 78 -6.65 -10.50 -28.21
N VAL A 79 -5.65 -9.73 -27.76
CA VAL A 79 -4.58 -9.21 -28.61
C VAL A 79 -3.43 -10.21 -28.56
N ALA A 80 -3.17 -10.91 -29.67
CA ALA A 80 -2.06 -11.85 -29.75
C ALA A 80 -0.77 -11.11 -30.13
N PRO A 81 0.31 -11.23 -29.33
CA PRO A 81 1.62 -10.68 -29.70
C PRO A 81 2.22 -11.41 -30.91
N ARG A 82 3.10 -10.73 -31.65
CA ARG A 82 3.73 -11.24 -32.89
C ARG A 82 4.47 -12.55 -32.59
N GLY A 83 4.11 -13.64 -33.29
CA GLY A 83 4.74 -14.95 -33.14
C GLY A 83 4.07 -15.89 -32.13
N ALA A 84 3.02 -15.47 -31.43
CA ALA A 84 2.23 -16.37 -30.58
C ALA A 84 1.36 -17.30 -31.41
N THR A 85 1.22 -18.56 -30.98
CA THR A 85 0.25 -19.49 -31.56
C THR A 85 -1.17 -18.92 -31.41
N PRO A 86 -2.00 -18.93 -32.46
CA PRO A 86 -3.37 -18.43 -32.39
C PRO A 86 -4.16 -19.14 -31.29
N VAL A 87 -4.54 -18.40 -30.24
CA VAL A 87 -5.44 -18.89 -29.18
C VAL A 87 -6.87 -18.63 -29.62
N PRO A 88 -7.79 -19.61 -29.53
CA PRO A 88 -9.20 -19.40 -29.87
C PRO A 88 -9.82 -18.29 -29.01
N PRO A 89 -10.75 -17.49 -29.56
CA PRO A 89 -11.37 -16.39 -28.81
C PRO A 89 -12.11 -16.94 -27.58
N PRO A 90 -11.79 -16.47 -26.37
CA PRO A 90 -12.53 -16.87 -25.18
C PRO A 90 -13.90 -16.18 -25.12
N ALA A 91 -14.87 -16.91 -24.60
CA ALA A 91 -16.13 -16.39 -24.12
C ALA A 91 -16.16 -16.48 -22.59
N ARG A 92 -16.66 -15.45 -21.92
CA ARG A 92 -16.94 -15.51 -20.48
C ARG A 92 -18.42 -15.82 -20.27
N LEU A 93 -18.71 -16.94 -19.61
CA LEU A 93 -20.03 -17.30 -19.12
C LEU A 93 -20.20 -16.73 -17.71
N THR A 94 -21.27 -15.96 -17.48
CA THR A 94 -21.60 -15.43 -16.15
C THR A 94 -22.97 -15.94 -15.73
N ALA A 95 -23.10 -16.51 -14.54
CA ALA A 95 -24.36 -17.01 -13.99
C ALA A 95 -24.45 -16.71 -12.48
N THR A 96 -25.62 -16.87 -11.88
CA THR A 96 -25.79 -16.76 -10.42
C THR A 96 -26.30 -18.08 -9.88
N LEU A 97 -25.56 -18.66 -8.94
CA LEU A 97 -25.92 -19.92 -8.29
C LEU A 97 -26.65 -19.62 -6.99
N ASN A 98 -27.88 -20.13 -6.87
CA ASN A 98 -28.78 -19.72 -5.79
C ASN A 98 -28.64 -20.63 -4.58
N GLY A 99 -28.68 -20.05 -3.38
CA GLY A 99 -28.71 -20.80 -2.12
C GLY A 99 -27.43 -21.60 -1.82
N VAL A 100 -26.27 -21.09 -2.22
CA VAL A 100 -24.98 -21.72 -1.94
C VAL A 100 -24.57 -21.40 -0.50
N THR A 101 -24.21 -22.43 0.26
CA THR A 101 -23.74 -22.30 1.65
C THR A 101 -22.24 -22.60 1.69
N ALA A 102 -21.43 -21.71 1.10
CA ALA A 102 -19.98 -21.91 1.02
C ALA A 102 -19.20 -20.58 1.08
N GLY A 103 -18.15 -20.55 1.89
CA GLY A 103 -17.26 -19.41 2.09
C GLY A 103 -15.83 -19.65 1.63
N GLY A 104 -15.06 -18.59 1.46
CA GLY A 104 -13.67 -18.63 1.04
C GLY A 104 -13.48 -18.73 -0.47
N ASN A 105 -12.29 -19.18 -0.88
CA ASN A 105 -11.92 -19.31 -2.29
C ASN A 105 -12.74 -20.43 -2.94
N LEU A 106 -13.60 -20.03 -3.86
CA LEU A 106 -14.40 -20.95 -4.64
C LEU A 106 -13.76 -21.22 -5.99
N TYR A 107 -13.84 -22.46 -6.43
CA TYR A 107 -13.43 -22.90 -7.75
C TYR A 107 -14.63 -23.46 -8.48
N LEU A 108 -14.70 -23.25 -9.79
CA LEU A 108 -15.81 -23.68 -10.60
C LEU A 108 -15.32 -24.59 -11.72
N THR A 109 -16.07 -25.66 -11.94
CA THR A 109 -16.07 -26.36 -13.23
C THR A 109 -17.42 -26.17 -13.89
N VAL A 110 -17.40 -26.01 -15.22
CA VAL A 110 -18.62 -26.05 -16.02
C VAL A 110 -18.51 -27.21 -16.99
N THR A 111 -19.55 -28.03 -17.04
CA THR A 111 -19.64 -29.19 -17.93
C THR A 111 -20.93 -29.16 -18.72
N GLY A 112 -20.88 -29.66 -19.95
CA GLY A 112 -22.02 -29.69 -20.84
C GLY A 112 -21.59 -29.70 -22.31
N PRO A 113 -22.55 -29.91 -23.23
CA PRO A 113 -22.28 -29.84 -24.66
C PRO A 113 -21.63 -28.50 -25.05
N GLY A 114 -20.57 -28.55 -25.85
CA GLY A 114 -19.85 -27.34 -26.32
C GLY A 114 -18.94 -26.66 -25.31
N ILE A 115 -18.89 -27.11 -24.05
CA ILE A 115 -17.97 -26.53 -23.05
C ILE A 115 -16.57 -27.07 -23.27
N LYS A 116 -15.67 -26.17 -23.72
CA LYS A 116 -14.23 -26.39 -23.72
C LYS A 116 -13.57 -25.27 -22.91
N PRO A 117 -12.98 -25.54 -21.74
CA PRO A 117 -12.35 -24.51 -20.92
C PRO A 117 -11.18 -23.85 -21.66
N VAL A 118 -10.99 -22.56 -21.43
CA VAL A 118 -9.79 -21.84 -21.84
C VAL A 118 -8.87 -21.75 -20.62
N GLY A 119 -7.78 -22.52 -20.64
CA GLY A 119 -6.89 -22.72 -19.49
C GLY A 119 -7.23 -24.00 -18.72
N GLY A 120 -7.17 -23.94 -17.39
CA GLY A 120 -7.57 -25.06 -16.53
C GLY A 120 -9.08 -25.30 -16.52
N ALA A 121 -9.50 -26.54 -16.32
CA ALA A 121 -10.91 -26.89 -16.15
C ALA A 121 -11.47 -26.46 -14.78
N CYS A 122 -10.62 -26.40 -13.76
CA CYS A 122 -10.92 -25.85 -12.45
C CYS A 122 -10.52 -24.37 -12.46
N GLN A 123 -11.49 -23.47 -12.56
CA GLN A 123 -11.23 -22.02 -12.65
C GLN A 123 -11.62 -21.35 -11.34
N VAL A 124 -10.70 -20.56 -10.78
CA VAL A 124 -10.98 -19.74 -9.61
C VAL A 124 -12.14 -18.80 -9.89
N GLN A 125 -13.07 -18.70 -8.96
CA GLN A 125 -14.15 -17.74 -9.00
C GLN A 125 -13.69 -16.44 -8.36
N PRO A 126 -14.21 -15.27 -8.80
CA PRO A 126 -14.06 -14.06 -8.00
C PRO A 126 -14.47 -14.40 -6.57
N ALA A 127 -13.69 -13.99 -5.56
CA ALA A 127 -13.99 -14.34 -4.18
C ALA A 127 -15.42 -13.90 -3.84
N GLN A 128 -16.30 -14.88 -3.59
CA GLN A 128 -17.69 -14.63 -3.25
C GLN A 128 -17.85 -15.03 -1.81
N ALA A 129 -17.51 -14.10 -0.93
CA ALA A 129 -17.60 -14.34 0.48
C ALA A 129 -19.06 -14.62 0.88
N ALA A 130 -19.40 -15.89 1.11
CA ALA A 130 -20.04 -16.27 2.36
C ALA A 130 -18.95 -16.72 3.36
N GLY A 131 -17.96 -15.86 3.60
CA GLY A 131 -16.82 -16.12 4.48
C GLY A 131 -15.58 -15.37 4.01
N HIS A 132 -15.57 -14.06 4.24
CA HIS A 132 -14.53 -13.09 3.87
C HIS A 132 -13.17 -13.53 4.46
N LEU A 133 -12.09 -13.54 3.67
CA LEU A 133 -10.79 -13.16 4.26
C LEU A 133 -11.05 -11.83 4.98
N PRO A 134 -10.64 -11.64 6.24
CA PRO A 134 -11.08 -10.49 7.00
C PRO A 134 -10.84 -9.18 6.25
N ILE A 135 -11.93 -8.45 5.94
CA ILE A 135 -11.80 -7.08 5.44
C ILE A 135 -11.12 -6.31 6.53
N THR A 136 -9.97 -5.78 6.19
CA THR A 136 -9.34 -4.81 7.04
C THR A 136 -9.43 -3.48 6.35
N ARG A 137 -10.10 -2.55 7.02
CA ARG A 137 -10.10 -1.14 6.61
C ARG A 137 -8.81 -0.50 7.09
N ALA A 138 -8.12 0.18 6.20
CA ALA A 138 -6.94 0.93 6.57
C ALA A 138 -6.73 2.21 5.76
N THR A 139 -6.06 3.17 6.39
CA THR A 139 -5.63 4.43 5.77
C THR A 139 -4.27 4.22 5.12
N VAL A 140 -4.20 4.51 3.83
CA VAL A 140 -3.02 4.25 3.00
C VAL A 140 -2.65 5.44 2.12
N SER A 141 -1.37 5.54 1.76
CA SER A 141 -0.90 6.33 0.62
C SER A 141 -0.22 5.45 -0.43
N VAL A 142 -0.20 5.92 -1.67
CA VAL A 142 0.50 5.23 -2.77
C VAL A 142 1.99 5.56 -2.70
N SER A 143 2.85 4.54 -2.67
CA SER A 143 4.31 4.72 -2.67
C SER A 143 5.01 3.56 -3.36
N GLY A 144 5.95 3.86 -4.27
CA GLY A 144 6.86 2.84 -4.85
C GLY A 144 6.17 1.62 -5.48
N GLY A 145 5.02 1.82 -6.14
CA GLY A 145 4.24 0.73 -6.73
C GLY A 145 3.60 -0.21 -5.69
N GLY A 146 3.32 0.29 -4.49
CA GLY A 146 2.57 -0.37 -3.43
C GLY A 146 1.80 0.65 -2.60
N LEU A 147 1.29 0.21 -1.46
CA LEU A 147 0.61 1.06 -0.49
C LEU A 147 1.40 1.14 0.80
N THR A 148 1.39 2.30 1.42
CA THR A 148 1.99 2.56 2.73
C THR A 148 0.88 2.77 3.73
N VAL A 149 0.83 2.00 4.81
CA VAL A 149 -0.20 2.09 5.84
C VAL A 149 0.17 3.17 6.86
N HIS A 150 -0.80 4.03 7.18
CA HIS A 150 -0.66 5.14 8.13
C HIS A 150 -1.37 4.90 9.47
N ASP A 151 -2.13 3.82 9.59
CA ASP A 151 -2.78 3.47 10.84
C ASP A 151 -1.76 2.95 11.86
N THR A 152 -1.59 3.68 12.96
CA THR A 152 -0.70 3.29 14.07
C THR A 152 -1.35 2.28 15.02
N THR A 153 -2.67 2.09 14.91
CA THR A 153 -3.45 1.13 15.68
C THR A 153 -4.30 0.31 14.74
N GLY A 154 -4.11 -1.01 14.73
CA GLY A 154 -4.90 -1.88 13.87
C GLY A 154 -4.18 -3.17 13.52
N PRO A 155 -4.84 -4.06 12.75
CA PRO A 155 -4.27 -5.36 12.37
C PRO A 155 -3.06 -5.27 11.43
N PHE A 156 -2.83 -4.13 10.77
CA PHE A 156 -1.60 -3.86 10.01
C PHE A 156 -0.52 -3.15 10.82
N ALA A 157 -0.79 -2.74 12.06
CA ALA A 157 0.19 -2.07 12.90
C ALA A 157 1.26 -3.09 13.35
N ARG A 158 2.42 -3.10 12.69
CA ARG A 158 3.56 -3.90 13.12
C ARG A 158 4.38 -3.14 14.15
N TYR A 159 4.56 -3.76 15.31
CA TYR A 159 5.50 -3.29 16.34
C TYR A 159 6.80 -4.10 16.21
N PHE A 160 7.83 -3.53 15.59
CA PHE A 160 9.18 -4.00 15.87
C PHE A 160 9.55 -3.39 17.23
N ILE A 161 10.16 -4.16 18.12
CA ILE A 161 10.48 -3.76 19.50
C ILE A 161 11.08 -2.33 19.49
N GLY A 162 10.27 -1.32 19.86
CA GLY A 162 10.68 0.07 20.00
C GLY A 162 10.42 1.06 18.85
N TYR A 163 9.98 0.64 17.65
CA TYR A 163 9.71 1.58 16.54
C TYR A 163 8.54 1.12 15.64
N PRO A 164 7.55 1.99 15.34
CA PRO A 164 6.55 1.67 14.32
C PRO A 164 7.25 1.64 12.96
N LEU A 165 7.24 0.49 12.29
CA LEU A 165 7.59 0.42 10.88
C LEU A 165 6.35 0.77 10.06
N THR A 166 6.52 1.65 9.07
CA THR A 166 5.49 1.89 8.08
C THR A 166 5.25 0.60 7.32
N THR A 167 4.07 0.01 7.51
CA THR A 167 3.76 -1.29 6.93
C THR A 167 3.37 -1.09 5.47
N CYS A 168 4.06 -1.77 4.56
CA CYS A 168 3.73 -1.72 3.14
C CYS A 168 2.78 -2.87 2.75
N LEU A 169 1.80 -2.56 1.90
CA LEU A 169 0.91 -3.53 1.27
C LEU A 169 1.23 -3.62 -0.23
N LYS A 170 1.27 -4.83 -0.78
CA LYS A 170 1.57 -5.08 -2.19
C LYS A 170 0.46 -5.94 -2.81
N PRO A 171 -0.27 -5.43 -3.83
CA PRO A 171 -1.28 -6.21 -4.50
C PRO A 171 -0.65 -7.34 -5.31
N VAL A 172 -1.21 -8.54 -5.18
CA VAL A 172 -0.80 -9.72 -5.97
C VAL A 172 -1.76 -10.04 -7.10
N ASP A 173 -3.01 -9.59 -7.00
CA ASP A 173 -4.03 -9.76 -8.03
C ASP A 173 -4.01 -8.61 -9.05
N ARG A 174 -4.32 -8.92 -10.31
CA ARG A 174 -4.34 -7.94 -11.40
C ARG A 174 -5.40 -6.85 -11.21
N GLN A 175 -6.54 -7.17 -10.62
CA GLN A 175 -7.61 -6.22 -10.31
C GLN A 175 -7.19 -5.29 -9.17
N ALA A 176 -6.61 -5.83 -8.10
CA ALA A 176 -6.03 -5.03 -7.02
C ALA A 176 -4.92 -4.08 -7.53
N VAL A 177 -4.05 -4.55 -8.44
CA VAL A 177 -3.05 -3.69 -9.11
C VAL A 177 -3.73 -2.58 -9.91
N SER A 178 -4.84 -2.88 -10.60
CA SER A 178 -5.58 -1.87 -11.37
C SER A 178 -6.19 -0.79 -10.47
N VAL A 179 -6.72 -1.17 -9.30
CA VAL A 179 -7.26 -0.22 -8.32
C VAL A 179 -6.14 0.65 -7.78
N LEU A 180 -4.99 0.06 -7.39
CA LEU A 180 -3.83 0.79 -6.91
C LEU A 180 -3.40 1.90 -7.88
N VAL A 181 -3.32 1.59 -9.18
CA VAL A 181 -2.92 2.56 -10.22
C VAL A 181 -3.95 3.68 -10.43
N SER A 182 -5.20 3.47 -9.99
CA SER A 182 -6.26 4.49 -10.08
C SER A 182 -6.34 5.43 -8.88
N LEU A 183 -5.65 5.11 -7.77
CA LEU A 183 -5.64 5.96 -6.58
C LEU A 183 -4.75 7.19 -6.79
N ASP A 184 -5.21 8.34 -6.29
CA ASP A 184 -4.43 9.58 -6.31
C ASP A 184 -3.25 9.47 -5.32
N PRO A 185 -1.99 9.59 -5.76
CA PRO A 185 -0.83 9.47 -4.88
C PRO A 185 -0.63 10.66 -3.92
N ASN A 186 -1.32 11.79 -4.13
CA ASN A 186 -1.12 13.00 -3.32
C ASN A 186 -2.08 13.10 -2.13
N VAL A 187 -2.94 12.10 -1.92
CA VAL A 187 -3.90 12.08 -0.82
C VAL A 187 -3.89 10.73 -0.13
N LEU A 188 -4.27 10.73 1.15
CA LEU A 188 -4.59 9.49 1.84
C LEU A 188 -5.92 8.94 1.35
N HIS A 189 -5.99 7.62 1.28
CA HIS A 189 -7.22 6.89 1.00
C HIS A 189 -7.52 5.95 2.16
N THR A 190 -8.78 5.90 2.58
CA THR A 190 -9.27 4.78 3.41
C THR A 190 -9.86 3.74 2.48
N CYS A 191 -9.29 2.54 2.47
CA CYS A 191 -9.73 1.44 1.61
C CYS A 191 -10.01 0.18 2.45
N ASP A 192 -10.81 -0.70 1.87
CA ASP A 192 -11.06 -2.06 2.36
C ASP A 192 -10.10 -3.02 1.66
N PHE A 193 -9.36 -3.80 2.44
CA PHE A 193 -8.36 -4.75 1.93
C PHE A 193 -8.72 -6.18 2.27
N GLU A 194 -8.56 -7.06 1.28
CA GLU A 194 -8.66 -8.50 1.49
C GLU A 194 -7.27 -9.06 1.81
N THR A 195 -7.08 -9.45 3.08
CA THR A 195 -5.76 -9.91 3.58
C THR A 195 -5.87 -11.20 4.39
N PRO A 196 -4.88 -12.09 4.30
CA PRO A 196 -4.77 -13.23 5.20
C PRO A 196 -4.24 -12.73 6.54
N LEU A 197 -5.12 -12.49 7.52
CA LEU A 197 -4.72 -12.11 8.89
C LEU A 197 -4.15 -13.31 9.68
N SER A 198 -3.17 -14.01 9.12
CA SER A 198 -2.34 -14.96 9.88
C SER A 198 -0.91 -14.44 9.97
N ASN A 199 -0.25 -14.67 11.10
CA ASN A 199 1.19 -14.38 11.31
C ASN A 199 2.10 -15.30 10.48
N ASP A 200 1.62 -15.79 9.35
CA ASP A 200 2.32 -16.73 8.50
C ASP A 200 3.25 -15.97 7.55
N SER A 201 4.54 -16.28 7.64
CA SER A 201 5.61 -15.71 6.81
C SER A 201 5.38 -15.91 5.30
N ALA A 202 4.48 -16.81 4.90
CA ALA A 202 4.14 -17.07 3.50
C ALA A 202 3.41 -15.91 2.78
N PHE A 203 2.89 -14.93 3.52
CA PHE A 203 2.10 -13.82 2.95
C PHE A 203 2.85 -12.50 2.86
N TYR A 204 4.19 -12.56 2.86
CA TYR A 204 5.05 -11.40 2.67
C TYR A 204 5.73 -11.44 1.30
N SER A 205 5.91 -10.26 0.69
CA SER A 205 6.77 -10.11 -0.48
C SER A 205 8.25 -10.34 -0.09
N LEU A 206 9.11 -10.51 -1.10
CA LEU A 206 10.57 -10.55 -0.90
C LEU A 206 11.11 -9.27 -0.22
N GLU A 207 10.34 -8.18 -0.25
CA GLU A 207 10.65 -6.88 0.37
C GLU A 207 10.04 -6.74 1.78
N GLY A 208 9.34 -7.76 2.29
CA GLY A 208 8.72 -7.75 3.61
C GLY A 208 7.36 -7.03 3.69
N CYS A 209 6.72 -6.72 2.54
CA CYS A 209 5.38 -6.14 2.48
C CYS A 209 4.30 -7.21 2.60
N ILE A 210 3.16 -6.86 3.19
CA ILE A 210 2.00 -7.77 3.27
C ILE A 210 1.37 -7.88 1.86
N LEU A 211 1.12 -9.11 1.42
CA LEU A 211 0.45 -9.37 0.16
C LEU A 211 -1.06 -9.21 0.32
N ILE A 212 -1.68 -8.41 -0.55
CA ILE A 212 -3.13 -8.16 -0.56
C ILE A 212 -3.75 -8.67 -1.85
N PHE A 213 -4.93 -9.27 -1.72
CA PHE A 213 -5.59 -9.96 -2.85
C PHE A 213 -6.65 -9.08 -3.52
N ASP A 214 -7.28 -8.18 -2.76
CA ASP A 214 -8.24 -7.22 -3.30
C ASP A 214 -8.17 -5.86 -2.59
N ILE A 215 -8.63 -4.82 -3.29
CA ILE A 215 -8.76 -3.44 -2.82
C ILE A 215 -10.13 -2.92 -3.24
N ALA A 216 -10.95 -2.52 -2.27
CA ALA A 216 -12.30 -2.02 -2.50
C ALA A 216 -12.64 -0.80 -1.65
N ASN A 217 -13.78 -0.16 -1.95
CA ASN A 217 -14.38 0.92 -1.15
C ASN A 217 -13.42 2.06 -0.75
N CYS A 218 -12.50 2.42 -1.65
CA CYS A 218 -11.55 3.49 -1.39
C CYS A 218 -12.25 4.86 -1.35
N THR A 219 -11.98 5.62 -0.30
CA THR A 219 -12.44 6.99 -0.14
C THR A 219 -11.24 7.89 0.11
N ALA A 220 -11.08 8.92 -0.71
CA ALA A 220 -10.05 9.94 -0.51
C ALA A 220 -10.37 10.76 0.74
N LEU A 221 -9.36 10.98 1.58
CA LEU A 221 -9.45 11.82 2.76
C LEU A 221 -9.10 13.27 2.40
N PRO A 222 -9.66 14.25 3.13
CA PRO A 222 -9.26 15.64 2.97
C PRO A 222 -7.78 15.79 3.33
N GLN A 223 -7.06 16.58 2.53
CA GLN A 223 -5.65 16.90 2.77
C GLN A 223 -5.56 17.83 3.99
N THR A 224 -4.61 17.58 4.90
CA THR A 224 -4.39 18.40 6.09
C THR A 224 -2.91 18.52 6.43
N CYS A 225 -2.52 19.59 7.12
CA CYS A 225 -1.13 19.83 7.56
C CYS A 225 -0.61 18.86 8.65
N THR A 226 -1.28 17.74 8.87
CA THR A 226 -0.99 16.74 9.90
C THR A 226 -1.36 15.34 9.43
N ASP A 227 -1.47 15.14 8.11
CA ASP A 227 -1.87 13.86 7.52
C ASP A 227 -0.68 12.94 7.23
N GLY A 228 0.56 13.38 7.46
CA GLY A 228 1.76 12.59 7.26
C GLY A 228 2.18 12.47 5.80
N LEU A 229 1.57 13.21 4.88
CA LEU A 229 1.98 13.30 3.48
C LEU A 229 2.45 14.72 3.16
N GLN A 230 3.57 14.83 2.44
CA GLN A 230 3.96 16.12 1.86
C GLN A 230 3.03 16.45 0.69
N ASN A 231 1.98 17.24 0.94
CA ASN A 231 0.96 17.59 -0.05
C ASN A 231 0.56 19.08 0.02
N GLN A 232 -0.49 19.48 -0.71
CA GLN A 232 -0.90 20.88 -0.83
C GLN A 232 0.24 21.83 -1.21
N ASP A 233 0.56 22.79 -0.33
CA ASP A 233 1.63 23.77 -0.46
C ASP A 233 2.78 23.53 0.53
N GLU A 234 2.83 22.35 1.16
CA GLU A 234 3.87 21.96 2.12
C GLU A 234 5.26 21.84 1.48
N THR A 235 6.28 22.37 2.16
CA THR A 235 7.67 22.25 1.72
C THR A 235 8.38 21.06 2.31
N TYR A 236 7.85 20.52 3.40
CA TYR A 236 8.22 19.25 4.02
C TYR A 236 6.97 18.63 4.65
N VAL A 237 6.97 17.31 4.86
CA VAL A 237 5.80 16.58 5.43
C VAL A 237 5.22 17.32 6.63
N ASP A 238 3.94 17.68 6.55
CA ASP A 238 3.15 18.35 7.60
C ASP A 238 3.60 19.78 7.97
N CYS A 239 4.42 20.46 7.15
CA CYS A 239 4.87 21.82 7.45
C CYS A 239 5.31 22.65 6.23
N GLY A 240 5.40 23.97 6.46
CA GLY A 240 5.81 24.97 5.47
C GLY A 240 4.68 25.40 4.55
N GLY A 241 5.00 26.20 3.54
CA GLY A 241 3.99 26.80 2.67
C GLY A 241 3.25 27.95 3.32
N THR A 242 2.11 28.29 2.73
CA THR A 242 1.22 29.37 3.17
C THR A 242 0.11 28.89 4.11
N THR A 243 -0.26 27.61 4.03
CA THR A 243 -1.38 27.04 4.78
C THR A 243 -0.97 26.35 6.07
N CYS A 244 0.23 25.76 6.12
CA CYS A 244 0.67 24.91 7.22
C CYS A 244 1.63 25.63 8.19
N PRO A 245 1.82 25.09 9.42
CA PRO A 245 2.76 25.64 10.37
C PRO A 245 4.19 25.65 9.81
N PRO A 246 5.04 26.59 10.23
CA PRO A 246 6.43 26.61 9.79
C PRO A 246 7.18 25.37 10.27
N CYS A 247 8.05 24.85 9.41
CA CYS A 247 8.91 23.72 9.65
C CYS A 247 9.99 23.99 10.69
N ASP A 248 10.35 22.94 11.43
CA ASP A 248 11.51 22.93 12.31
C ASP A 248 12.83 22.96 11.53
N ASP A 249 13.92 23.19 12.26
CA ASP A 249 15.28 23.21 11.70
C ASP A 249 15.59 21.93 10.90
N LEU A 250 16.39 22.09 9.85
CA LEU A 250 16.87 21.05 8.93
C LEU A 250 15.78 20.39 8.06
N ARG A 251 14.55 20.92 8.05
CA ARG A 251 13.50 20.51 7.10
C ARG A 251 13.55 21.30 5.81
N SER A 252 13.06 20.69 4.72
CA SER A 252 13.02 21.33 3.41
C SER A 252 12.14 22.58 3.41
N CYS A 253 12.59 23.62 2.71
CA CYS A 253 11.90 24.90 2.60
C CYS A 253 12.08 25.51 1.20
N ASN A 254 11.18 26.42 0.82
CA ASN A 254 11.29 27.20 -0.41
C ASN A 254 11.48 28.70 -0.11
N VAL A 255 10.89 29.19 0.97
CA VAL A 255 10.93 30.58 1.42
C VAL A 255 11.14 30.67 2.93
N ASN A 256 11.58 31.84 3.41
CA ASN A 256 11.87 32.07 4.83
C ASN A 256 10.67 31.83 5.76
N SER A 257 9.44 32.10 5.30
CA SER A 257 8.22 31.87 6.08
C SER A 257 7.93 30.40 6.33
N ASP A 258 8.52 29.49 5.54
CA ASP A 258 8.37 28.06 5.73
C ASP A 258 9.11 27.58 6.98
N CYS A 259 9.99 28.40 7.57
CA CYS A 259 10.87 27.98 8.65
C CYS A 259 10.51 28.66 9.97
N ARG A 260 10.52 27.89 11.06
CA ARG A 260 10.28 28.42 12.41
C ARG A 260 11.33 29.43 12.82
N SER A 261 12.55 29.25 12.31
CA SER A 261 13.69 30.17 12.46
C SER A 261 13.52 31.45 11.62
N GLY A 262 12.65 31.44 10.61
CA GLY A 262 12.50 32.52 9.63
C GLY A 262 13.63 32.57 8.60
N HIS A 263 14.48 31.55 8.51
CA HIS A 263 15.63 31.52 7.62
C HIS A 263 15.70 30.21 6.82
N CYS A 264 15.40 30.32 5.52
CA CYS A 264 15.50 29.23 4.57
C CYS A 264 16.74 29.44 3.70
N ALA A 265 17.68 28.49 3.70
CA ALA A 265 18.87 28.58 2.86
C ALA A 265 19.35 27.20 2.40
N MET A 266 20.21 27.20 1.40
CA MET A 266 20.80 26.00 0.84
C MET A 266 21.73 25.31 1.86
N ASP A 267 21.59 23.99 2.01
CA ASP A 267 22.57 23.16 2.71
C ASP A 267 23.87 23.12 1.92
N THR A 268 24.87 23.84 2.41
CA THR A 268 26.21 23.92 1.81
C THR A 268 27.21 23.01 2.49
N SER A 269 26.82 22.36 3.59
CA SER A 269 27.71 21.49 4.36
C SER A 269 28.16 20.29 3.52
N ALA A 270 29.43 19.97 3.67
CA ALA A 270 30.08 18.81 3.08
C ALA A 270 29.43 17.47 3.45
N CYS A 271 28.85 17.40 4.66
CA CYS A 271 28.22 16.21 5.23
C CYS A 271 26.70 16.28 5.31
N GLY A 272 26.10 17.34 4.76
CA GLY A 272 24.66 17.45 4.59
C GLY A 272 24.09 16.18 3.97
N SER A 273 22.80 15.91 4.20
CA SER A 273 22.10 14.62 3.96
C SER A 273 22.04 14.12 2.49
N GLY A 274 23.11 14.27 1.72
CA GLY A 274 23.24 13.89 0.31
C GLY A 274 22.52 14.82 -0.67
N ASN A 275 21.61 15.66 -0.19
CA ASN A 275 20.76 16.47 -1.05
C ASN A 275 21.21 17.94 -1.05
N MET A 276 21.33 18.49 -2.24
CA MET A 276 21.66 19.88 -2.47
C MET A 276 20.34 20.67 -2.47
N ALA A 277 19.75 20.84 -1.29
CA ALA A 277 18.40 21.36 -1.09
C ALA A 277 18.39 22.56 -0.13
N ASN A 278 17.36 23.40 -0.25
CA ASN A 278 17.07 24.45 0.72
C ASN A 278 16.42 23.85 1.95
N ILE A 279 16.93 24.22 3.12
CA ILE A 279 16.43 23.77 4.43
C ILE A 279 16.34 24.92 5.43
N CYS A 280 15.56 24.69 6.48
CA CYS A 280 15.43 25.62 7.59
C CYS A 280 16.71 25.65 8.42
N ILE A 281 17.35 26.82 8.45
CA ILE A 281 18.62 26.99 9.13
C ILE A 281 18.35 27.22 10.63
N PRO A 282 19.04 26.52 11.54
CA PRO A 282 18.96 26.81 12.97
C PRO A 282 19.39 28.23 13.30
N ALA A 283 18.71 28.85 14.28
CA ALA A 283 18.97 30.25 14.68
C ALA A 283 20.43 30.57 15.03
N HIS A 284 21.14 29.58 15.58
CA HIS A 284 22.53 29.71 16.01
C HIS A 284 23.56 29.63 14.87
N CYS A 285 23.11 29.51 13.62
CA CYS A 285 23.94 29.41 12.41
C CYS A 285 23.77 30.64 11.48
N TYR A 286 23.18 31.73 11.97
CA TYR A 286 23.08 33.02 11.28
C TYR A 286 22.93 34.19 12.27
N ASP A 287 23.35 34.00 13.53
CA ASP A 287 23.24 35.01 14.58
C ASP A 287 24.46 35.95 14.63
N GLY A 288 25.46 35.70 13.79
CA GLY A 288 26.67 36.52 13.68
C GLY A 288 27.67 36.28 14.81
N VAL A 289 27.46 35.27 15.66
CA VAL A 289 28.33 34.98 16.79
C VAL A 289 28.80 33.53 16.79
N ARG A 290 30.13 33.36 16.74
CA ARG A 290 30.75 32.04 16.90
C ARG A 290 30.44 31.46 18.28
N ASN A 291 29.54 30.49 18.33
CA ASN A 291 29.14 29.79 19.56
C ASN A 291 29.73 28.38 19.63
N SER A 292 29.39 27.61 20.67
CA SER A 292 30.00 26.30 20.92
C SER A 292 29.57 25.18 19.95
N LYS A 293 28.60 25.46 19.07
CA LYS A 293 28.08 24.50 18.09
C LYS A 293 28.65 24.71 16.69
N GLU A 294 29.56 25.67 16.55
CA GLU A 294 30.07 26.11 15.26
C GLU A 294 31.60 26.09 15.23
N SER A 295 32.13 25.81 14.05
CA SER A 295 33.57 25.77 13.81
C SER A 295 34.11 27.17 13.49
N ASP A 296 33.36 27.98 12.77
CA ASP A 296 33.55 29.41 12.62
C ASP A 296 32.22 30.16 12.77
N VAL A 297 32.21 31.49 12.71
CA VAL A 297 30.97 32.28 12.80
C VAL A 297 29.94 31.79 11.77
N ASP A 298 28.78 31.34 12.23
CA ASP A 298 27.63 30.92 11.40
C ASP A 298 27.91 29.69 10.51
N CYS A 299 28.95 28.89 10.79
CA CYS A 299 29.29 27.73 9.95
C CYS A 299 30.05 26.58 10.65
N GLY A 300 29.96 25.39 10.05
CA GLY A 300 30.59 24.16 10.51
C GLY A 300 30.01 23.63 11.82
N GLY A 301 30.57 22.54 12.35
CA GLY A 301 30.00 21.86 13.51
C GLY A 301 28.58 21.32 13.23
N ASP A 302 27.60 21.75 14.02
CA ASP A 302 26.19 21.34 13.90
C ASP A 302 25.43 22.13 12.81
N CYS A 303 26.07 23.12 12.20
CA CYS A 303 25.43 23.95 11.19
C CYS A 303 25.37 23.25 9.82
N PRO A 304 24.23 23.32 9.11
CA PRO A 304 24.14 22.88 7.72
C PRO A 304 24.84 23.83 6.74
N LEU A 305 25.43 24.91 7.24
CA LEU A 305 26.26 25.82 6.49
C LEU A 305 27.72 25.40 6.66
N GLY A 306 28.32 24.87 5.60
CA GLY A 306 29.73 24.52 5.61
C GLY A 306 30.60 25.78 5.51
N CYS A 307 31.72 25.80 6.24
CA CYS A 307 32.66 26.91 6.24
C CYS A 307 33.40 27.05 4.90
N GLY A 308 33.44 28.28 4.39
CA GLY A 308 34.12 28.67 3.16
C GLY A 308 35.63 28.79 3.29
N THR A 309 36.29 29.23 2.21
CA THR A 309 37.76 29.36 2.18
C THR A 309 38.29 30.27 3.29
N GLY A 310 39.28 29.80 4.05
CA GLY A 310 39.95 30.57 5.10
C GLY A 310 39.21 30.59 6.45
N GLN A 311 37.96 30.11 6.50
CA GLN A 311 37.23 29.93 7.76
C GLN A 311 37.75 28.71 8.52
N ARG A 312 37.65 28.78 9.84
CA ARG A 312 38.16 27.78 10.78
C ARG A 312 37.42 26.46 10.66
N CYS A 313 38.15 25.36 10.82
CA CYS A 313 37.61 24.01 10.95
C CYS A 313 38.36 23.23 12.03
N TYR A 314 37.75 22.18 12.57
CA TYR A 314 38.27 21.39 13.69
C TYR A 314 38.26 19.88 13.40
N GLY A 315 39.10 19.43 12.47
CA GLY A 315 39.49 18.01 12.38
C GLY A 315 39.28 17.32 11.03
N GLN A 316 39.53 16.00 11.02
CA GLN A 316 39.71 15.16 9.81
C GLN A 316 38.42 14.83 9.05
N GLU A 317 37.28 15.34 9.51
CA GLU A 317 35.98 15.12 8.90
C GLU A 317 35.66 16.27 7.94
N TYR A 318 35.18 15.91 6.75
CA TYR A 318 34.86 16.83 5.66
C TYR A 318 33.78 17.87 6.07
N CYS A 319 33.00 17.57 7.13
CA CYS A 319 31.73 18.21 7.48
C CYS A 319 31.79 19.69 7.85
N ASP A 320 32.91 20.15 8.40
CA ASP A 320 33.06 21.55 8.79
C ASP A 320 33.08 22.49 7.58
N CYS A 321 33.50 22.00 6.42
CA CYS A 321 33.71 22.83 5.27
C CYS A 321 32.53 22.80 4.29
N ALA A 322 32.40 23.84 3.48
CA ALA A 322 31.44 23.83 2.37
C ALA A 322 31.76 22.71 1.37
N ARG A 323 30.75 22.20 0.65
CA ARG A 323 30.96 21.21 -0.42
C ARG A 323 32.04 21.69 -1.40
N GLY A 324 33.03 20.83 -1.66
CA GLY A 324 34.20 21.10 -2.50
C GLY A 324 35.40 21.65 -1.74
N HIS A 325 35.28 21.83 -0.42
CA HIS A 325 36.36 22.28 0.46
C HIS A 325 36.80 21.16 1.40
N ARG A 326 38.10 21.10 1.70
CA ARG A 326 38.66 20.17 2.68
C ARG A 326 39.32 20.98 3.78
N CYS A 327 39.18 20.50 5.02
CA CYS A 327 39.90 21.04 6.15
C CYS A 327 41.40 20.71 6.00
N VAL A 328 42.26 21.72 5.97
CA VAL A 328 43.72 21.56 5.79
C VAL A 328 44.44 22.07 7.02
N CYS A 329 45.46 21.30 7.45
CA CYS A 329 46.38 21.74 8.49
C CYS A 329 47.54 22.52 7.84
N ALA A 330 47.59 23.84 8.03
CA ALA A 330 48.81 24.62 7.83
C ALA A 330 49.53 24.78 9.19
N PRO A 331 50.86 24.99 9.24
CA PRO A 331 51.54 25.26 10.50
C PRO A 331 51.05 26.60 11.08
N GLY A 332 50.15 26.52 12.06
CA GLY A 332 49.61 27.66 12.80
C GLY A 332 48.09 27.74 12.88
N GLU A 333 47.36 27.27 11.86
CA GLU A 333 45.87 27.31 11.84
C GLU A 333 45.27 26.17 10.98
N VAL A 334 44.05 25.76 11.37
CA VAL A 334 43.24 24.73 10.70
C VAL A 334 42.06 25.42 10.02
N SER A 335 42.07 25.46 8.68
CA SER A 335 41.09 26.22 7.88
C SER A 335 40.62 25.46 6.63
N CYS A 336 39.43 25.80 6.15
CA CYS A 336 38.83 25.21 4.94
C CYS A 336 39.45 25.78 3.66
N TYR A 337 39.77 24.92 2.68
CA TYR A 337 40.27 25.32 1.36
C TYR A 337 39.64 24.50 0.25
N LYS A 338 39.46 25.08 -0.94
CA LYS A 338 38.85 24.41 -2.09
C LYS A 338 39.82 23.38 -2.71
N GLY A 339 39.41 22.12 -2.82
CA GLY A 339 40.14 21.09 -3.59
C GLY A 339 41.48 20.61 -2.99
N SER A 340 41.65 20.59 -1.68
CA SER A 340 42.98 20.45 -1.08
C SER A 340 43.61 19.04 -1.17
N VAL A 341 44.81 18.96 -1.75
CA VAL A 341 45.77 17.87 -1.57
C VAL A 341 46.89 18.39 -0.67
N CYS A 342 47.09 17.79 0.50
CA CYS A 342 48.24 18.08 1.35
C CYS A 342 49.41 17.24 0.84
N ASN A 343 50.56 17.86 0.54
CA ASN A 343 51.84 17.16 0.56
C ASN A 343 52.44 17.30 1.95
#